data_AF-A0A4Q0GMV4-F1
#
_entry.id   AF-A0A4Q0GMV4-F1
#
_cell.length_a   1.000
_cell.length_b   1.000
_cell.length_c   1.000
_cell.angle_alpha   90.00
_cell.angle_beta   90.00
_cell.angle_gamma   90.00
#
_symmetry.space_group_name_H-M   'P 1'
#
loop_
_entity.id
_entity.type
_entity.pdbx_description
1 polymer ?
#
loop_
_entity_poly.entity_id
_entity_poly.type
_entity_poly.pdbx_seq_one_letter_code
_entity_poly.pdbx_strand_id
1 'polypeptide(L)'
;MIEHQERISSSPVQGGEQPAGSERARDGARAPARNWGGDQRPLRERVRDYDWDGLIEPACATLSALLEPEDHRKIAETFWRHYLSLESAQHIRRHFTPGLLEQRITASGNYVRLQYSAPTDDAWKAMAISHAEDSHRSGIPLPALLSSLAFAHSVTLNLIADRLGADMSAMRTLSDVVQRLALIEADIMASHLGASDAEAARVERQTRATEFRGSIAASIEHTAALGARIRVQAAGASASTRGMLCKASEVAAAAEQSAVAMREAAQTTAGLIRAIEDARTEVEAAAAIADRACTQTGEAVGVSEALSEHAKSIESILGLIRSIAGQTNLLALNATIEAARAGDAGRGFAVVAQEVKSLASQTARATDDIAAKIAAIQSATAATVATNAGIKATVTEVQHSADRIRHAMEAQARTVTAITAAVDETALAADSMSTTIATIRADTEAVAAEIDQLGHAFGDVDDQLGVLRGAADGFSASVA
;
A
#
# COMPACT_ATOMS: atom_id res chain seq x y z
N MET A 1 -25.50 -13.59 46.89
CA MET A 1 -24.79 -12.85 47.97
C MET A 1 -24.19 -11.60 47.33
N ILE A 2 -24.59 -10.35 47.57
CA ILE A 2 -25.59 -9.65 48.39
C ILE A 2 -25.70 -8.30 47.61
N GLU A 3 -26.78 -7.99 46.89
CA GLU A 3 -27.98 -7.24 47.33
C GLU A 3 -27.72 -6.02 48.25
N HIS A 4 -27.88 -4.80 47.72
CA HIS A 4 -28.65 -3.80 48.46
C HIS A 4 -29.33 -2.78 47.53
N GLN A 5 -30.65 -2.94 47.45
CA GLN A 5 -31.63 -1.89 47.18
C GLN A 5 -31.60 -0.87 48.32
N GLU A 6 -31.96 0.38 48.02
CA GLU A 6 -33.04 1.00 48.79
C GLU A 6 -33.83 2.00 47.92
N ARG A 7 -35.11 1.65 47.74
CA ARG A 7 -36.20 2.51 47.27
C ARG A 7 -36.86 3.11 48.50
N ILE A 8 -37.20 4.40 48.45
CA ILE A 8 -38.38 5.01 49.11
C ILE A 8 -38.81 6.14 48.14
N SER A 9 -39.97 6.19 47.45
CA SER A 9 -41.39 5.84 47.64
C SER A 9 -42.25 7.09 47.85
N SER A 10 -43.46 7.06 47.26
CA SER A 10 -44.63 7.97 47.35
C SER A 10 -44.58 9.27 46.53
N SER A 11 -45.60 9.72 45.80
CA SER A 11 -46.93 9.21 45.40
C SER A 11 -47.48 10.15 44.30
N PRO A 12 -48.60 9.81 43.62
CA PRO A 12 -49.02 10.40 42.35
C PRO A 12 -49.94 11.61 42.52
N VAL A 13 -49.91 12.54 41.57
CA VAL A 13 -50.93 13.59 41.41
C VAL A 13 -51.44 13.57 39.96
N GLN A 14 -52.74 13.31 39.82
CA GLN A 14 -53.53 13.46 38.60
C GLN A 14 -53.74 14.93 38.24
N GLY A 15 -53.93 15.18 36.95
CA GLY A 15 -54.90 16.17 36.47
C GLY A 15 -54.32 17.48 35.98
N GLY A 16 -54.25 17.64 34.67
CA GLY A 16 -53.95 18.91 34.02
C GLY A 16 -53.93 18.76 32.50
N GLU A 17 -55.11 18.75 31.89
CA GLU A 17 -55.27 19.03 30.46
C GLU A 17 -54.52 20.32 30.10
N GLN A 18 -53.61 20.26 29.13
CA GLN A 18 -53.19 21.44 28.38
C GLN A 18 -52.92 21.10 26.91
N PRO A 19 -53.14 22.09 26.01
CA PRO A 19 -53.70 21.87 24.69
C PRO A 19 -52.64 21.81 23.60
N ALA A 20 -53.09 21.40 22.41
CA ALA A 20 -52.41 21.64 21.15
C ALA A 20 -52.04 23.13 21.02
N GLY A 21 -50.75 23.43 21.21
CA GLY A 21 -50.16 24.76 21.12
C GLY A 21 -49.16 24.78 19.98
N SER A 22 -49.58 25.40 18.87
CA SER A 22 -48.76 25.78 17.72
C SER A 22 -47.36 26.26 18.13
N GLU A 23 -46.33 25.58 17.66
CA GLU A 23 -44.96 26.10 17.68
C GLU A 23 -44.90 27.21 16.60
N ARG A 24 -45.32 28.40 17.01
CA ARG A 24 -45.09 29.63 16.25
C ARG A 24 -43.59 29.79 16.13
N ALA A 25 -43.06 29.45 14.94
CA ALA A 25 -41.85 30.05 14.44
C ALA A 25 -41.93 31.54 14.75
N ARG A 26 -40.99 32.04 15.57
CA ARG A 26 -40.73 33.47 15.67
C ARG A 26 -40.13 33.87 14.33
N ASP A 27 -41.02 34.02 13.37
CA ASP A 27 -40.78 34.76 12.16
C ASP A 27 -40.59 36.19 12.65
N GLY A 28 -39.33 36.52 12.95
CA GLY A 28 -38.88 37.89 13.10
C GLY A 28 -38.95 38.54 11.74
N ALA A 29 -40.17 38.69 11.22
CA ALA A 29 -40.50 39.55 10.12
C ALA A 29 -40.09 40.95 10.56
N ARG A 30 -38.82 41.29 10.28
CA ARG A 30 -38.38 42.68 10.20
C ARG A 30 -39.43 43.33 9.32
N ALA A 31 -40.21 44.24 9.92
CA ALA A 31 -41.13 45.08 9.18
C ALA A 31 -40.40 45.55 7.91
N PRO A 32 -41.02 45.48 6.72
CA PRO A 32 -40.37 45.88 5.49
C PRO A 32 -39.75 47.25 5.75
N ALA A 33 -38.43 47.34 5.54
CA ALA A 33 -37.70 48.56 5.76
C ALA A 33 -38.49 49.66 5.06
N ARG A 34 -39.10 50.56 5.84
CA ARG A 34 -39.83 51.70 5.27
C ARG A 34 -38.81 52.34 4.35
N ASN A 35 -39.15 52.45 3.06
CA ASN A 35 -38.26 53.07 2.10
C ASN A 35 -38.24 54.58 2.41
N TRP A 36 -37.43 54.95 3.40
CA TRP A 36 -37.26 56.33 3.85
C TRP A 36 -36.61 57.18 2.77
N GLY A 37 -35.99 56.54 1.77
CA GLY A 37 -35.33 57.18 0.64
C GLY A 37 -36.28 57.66 -0.45
N GLY A 38 -37.61 57.55 -0.31
CA GLY A 38 -38.59 58.29 -1.12
C GLY A 38 -38.59 58.08 -2.65
N ASP A 39 -37.64 57.36 -3.25
CA ASP A 39 -37.39 57.28 -4.69
C ASP A 39 -38.66 56.93 -5.49
N GLN A 40 -39.45 56.00 -4.98
CA GLN A 40 -40.69 55.53 -5.58
C GLN A 40 -41.93 56.39 -5.29
N ARG A 41 -41.84 57.42 -4.43
CA ARG A 41 -42.98 58.30 -4.10
C ARG A 41 -43.30 59.25 -5.26
N PRO A 42 -44.59 59.43 -5.64
CA PRO A 42 -44.99 60.48 -6.58
C PRO A 42 -44.55 61.87 -6.11
N LEU A 43 -44.22 62.76 -7.05
CA LEU A 43 -43.69 64.08 -6.72
C LEU A 43 -44.65 64.91 -5.86
N ARG A 44 -45.95 64.85 -6.16
CA ARG A 44 -47.01 65.50 -5.35
C ARG A 44 -46.93 65.19 -3.86
N GLU A 45 -46.55 63.97 -3.48
CA GLU A 45 -46.45 63.58 -2.07
C GLU A 45 -45.19 64.15 -1.42
N ARG A 46 -44.09 64.22 -2.18
CA ARG A 46 -42.87 64.88 -1.70
C ARG A 46 -43.12 66.36 -1.51
N VAL A 47 -43.73 67.05 -2.48
CA VAL A 47 -44.06 68.48 -2.39
C VAL A 47 -44.91 68.79 -1.16
N ARG A 48 -45.90 67.94 -0.85
CA ARG A 48 -46.75 68.09 0.34
C ARG A 48 -45.96 68.13 1.65
N ASP A 49 -44.82 67.46 1.74
CA ASP A 49 -43.97 67.47 2.95
C ASP A 49 -43.30 68.85 3.15
N TYR A 50 -43.14 69.63 2.09
CA TYR A 50 -42.55 70.98 2.10
C TYR A 50 -43.59 72.11 1.98
N ASP A 51 -44.86 71.79 1.73
CA ASP A 51 -45.96 72.76 1.54
C ASP A 51 -46.83 72.91 2.79
N TRP A 52 -46.21 73.13 3.96
CA TRP A 52 -46.89 73.16 5.26
C TRP A 52 -47.91 74.31 5.43
N ASP A 53 -47.82 75.34 4.59
CA ASP A 53 -48.67 76.54 4.59
C ASP A 53 -49.46 76.72 3.28
N GLY A 54 -49.36 75.79 2.33
CA GLY A 54 -50.07 75.84 1.05
C GLY A 54 -49.60 76.94 0.10
N LEU A 55 -48.39 77.46 0.30
CA LEU A 55 -47.86 78.59 -0.47
C LEU A 55 -47.06 78.18 -1.71
N ILE A 56 -46.67 76.92 -1.88
CA ILE A 56 -45.84 76.49 -3.01
C ILE A 56 -46.54 76.77 -4.34
N GLU A 57 -47.76 76.30 -4.55
CA GLU A 57 -48.48 76.47 -5.82
C GLU A 57 -48.81 77.96 -6.14
N PRO A 58 -49.35 78.77 -5.20
CA PRO A 58 -49.56 80.20 -5.45
C PRO A 58 -48.28 81.00 -5.73
N ALA A 59 -47.19 80.70 -5.00
CA ALA A 59 -45.91 81.36 -5.23
C ALA A 59 -45.28 80.92 -6.56
N CYS A 60 -45.41 79.65 -6.94
CA CYS A 60 -45.00 79.13 -8.24
C CYS A 60 -45.75 79.78 -9.41
N ALA A 61 -47.06 80.01 -9.26
CA ALA A 61 -47.85 80.77 -10.24
C ALA A 61 -47.34 82.22 -10.37
N THR A 62 -47.00 82.85 -9.24
CA THR A 62 -46.42 84.20 -9.20
C THR A 62 -45.02 84.24 -9.85
N LEU A 63 -44.16 83.26 -9.54
CA LEU A 63 -42.84 83.10 -10.15
C LEU A 63 -42.95 82.91 -11.66
N SER A 64 -43.89 82.08 -12.12
CA SER A 64 -44.13 81.84 -13.54
C SER A 64 -44.64 83.09 -14.29
N ALA A 65 -45.34 84.00 -13.60
CA ALA A 65 -45.77 85.27 -14.17
C ALA A 65 -44.65 86.33 -14.18
N LEU A 66 -43.73 86.28 -13.22
CA LEU A 66 -42.59 87.20 -13.11
C LEU A 66 -41.41 86.81 -14.00
N LEU A 67 -41.27 85.53 -14.36
CA LEU A 67 -40.18 85.03 -15.19
C LEU A 67 -40.61 84.96 -16.66
N GLU A 68 -39.95 85.74 -17.51
CA GLU A 68 -40.13 85.71 -18.95
C GLU A 68 -39.43 84.48 -19.56
N PRO A 69 -39.83 83.99 -20.76
CA PRO A 69 -39.15 82.88 -21.42
C PRO A 69 -37.63 83.05 -21.54
N GLU A 70 -37.16 84.27 -21.76
CA GLU A 70 -35.74 84.64 -21.83
C GLU A 70 -35.01 84.45 -20.49
N ASP A 71 -35.69 84.59 -19.36
CA ASP A 71 -35.10 84.37 -18.03
C ASP A 71 -34.79 82.90 -17.79
N HIS A 72 -35.69 82.00 -18.16
CA HIS A 72 -35.47 80.56 -18.04
C HIS A 72 -34.19 80.14 -18.78
N ARG A 73 -33.99 80.72 -19.97
CA ARG A 73 -32.76 80.54 -20.75
C ARG A 73 -31.56 81.14 -20.02
N LYS A 74 -31.64 82.37 -19.53
CA LYS A 74 -30.53 83.05 -18.80
C LYS A 74 -30.09 82.27 -17.55
N ILE A 75 -31.06 81.72 -16.80
CA ILE A 75 -30.80 80.87 -15.64
C ILE A 75 -30.07 79.59 -16.07
N ALA A 76 -30.54 78.92 -17.12
CA ALA A 76 -29.91 77.72 -17.67
C ALA A 76 -28.49 77.99 -18.22
N GLU A 77 -28.27 79.07 -18.95
CA GLU A 77 -26.94 79.48 -19.43
C GLU A 77 -25.97 79.70 -18.27
N THR A 78 -26.46 80.32 -17.20
CA THR A 78 -25.65 80.64 -16.02
C THR A 78 -25.34 79.39 -15.21
N PHE A 79 -26.30 78.46 -15.09
CA PHE A 79 -26.08 77.11 -14.59
C PHE A 79 -24.95 76.42 -15.35
N TRP A 80 -25.05 76.30 -16.68
CA TRP A 80 -24.07 75.57 -17.48
C TRP A 80 -22.69 76.22 -17.46
N ARG A 81 -22.63 77.56 -17.44
CA ARG A 81 -21.36 78.29 -17.28
C ARG A 81 -20.69 77.97 -15.95
N HIS A 82 -21.45 77.94 -14.86
CA HIS A 82 -20.93 77.61 -13.54
C HIS A 82 -20.58 76.13 -13.42
N TYR A 83 -21.48 75.23 -13.81
CA TYR A 83 -21.30 73.79 -13.81
C TYR A 83 -20.03 73.38 -14.56
N LEU A 84 -19.84 73.91 -15.77
CA LEU A 84 -18.63 73.66 -16.55
C LEU A 84 -17.40 74.39 -15.97
N SER A 85 -17.53 75.41 -15.14
CA SER A 85 -16.39 76.08 -14.49
C SER A 85 -15.81 75.28 -13.31
N LEU A 86 -16.57 74.35 -12.74
CA LEU A 86 -16.13 73.51 -11.62
C LEU A 86 -14.93 72.62 -12.00
N GLU A 87 -14.08 72.35 -11.01
CA GLU A 87 -12.94 71.43 -11.16
C GLU A 87 -13.41 70.01 -11.51
N SER A 88 -14.46 69.55 -10.82
CA SER A 88 -15.08 68.25 -11.06
C SER A 88 -15.69 68.06 -12.45
N ALA A 89 -15.84 69.14 -13.24
CA ALA A 89 -16.38 69.08 -14.60
C ALA A 89 -15.29 69.27 -15.68
N GLN A 90 -14.01 69.45 -15.31
CA GLN A 90 -12.94 69.75 -16.28
C GLN A 90 -12.82 68.69 -17.38
N HIS A 91 -12.95 67.40 -17.02
CA HIS A 91 -12.81 66.29 -17.97
C HIS A 91 -13.95 66.19 -18.99
N ILE A 92 -15.12 66.77 -18.68
CA ILE A 92 -16.27 66.75 -19.61
C ILE A 92 -16.33 67.94 -20.54
N ARG A 93 -15.67 69.07 -20.22
CA ARG A 93 -15.77 70.35 -20.96
C ARG A 93 -15.60 70.18 -22.47
N ARG A 94 -14.60 69.38 -22.88
CA ARG A 94 -14.27 69.13 -24.28
C ARG A 94 -15.38 68.45 -25.09
N HIS A 95 -16.32 67.78 -24.41
CA HIS A 95 -17.43 67.08 -25.06
C HIS A 95 -18.62 68.02 -25.33
N PHE A 96 -18.66 69.21 -24.71
CA PHE A 96 -19.70 70.22 -24.94
C PHE A 96 -19.33 71.10 -26.13
N THR A 97 -19.64 70.62 -27.34
CA THR A 97 -19.60 71.46 -28.55
C THR A 97 -20.62 72.60 -28.42
N PRO A 98 -20.45 73.74 -29.13
CA PRO A 98 -21.41 74.84 -29.07
C PRO A 98 -22.86 74.41 -29.33
N GLY A 99 -23.08 73.51 -30.30
CA GLY A 99 -24.42 72.98 -30.61
C GLY A 99 -24.98 72.07 -29.50
N LEU A 100 -24.15 71.24 -28.87
CA LEU A 100 -24.60 70.40 -27.77
C LEU A 100 -24.89 71.22 -26.51
N LEU A 101 -24.03 72.19 -26.20
CA LEU A 101 -24.23 73.11 -25.09
C LEU A 101 -25.54 73.90 -25.26
N GLU A 102 -25.82 74.37 -26.47
CA GLU A 102 -27.07 75.07 -26.80
C GLU A 102 -28.32 74.19 -26.60
N GLN A 103 -28.26 72.93 -27.03
CA GLN A 103 -29.34 71.96 -26.78
C GLN A 103 -29.56 71.73 -25.28
N ARG A 104 -28.47 71.62 -24.51
CA ARG A 104 -28.51 71.42 -23.07
C ARG A 104 -29.04 72.64 -22.32
N ILE A 105 -28.66 73.85 -22.73
CA ILE A 105 -29.22 75.10 -22.23
C ILE A 105 -30.73 75.16 -22.49
N THR A 106 -31.17 74.80 -23.70
CA THR A 106 -32.60 74.78 -24.05
C THR A 106 -33.38 73.79 -23.17
N ALA A 107 -32.85 72.58 -22.98
CA ALA A 107 -33.46 71.57 -22.12
C ALA A 107 -33.50 72.00 -20.65
N SER A 108 -32.41 72.59 -20.12
CA SER A 108 -32.37 73.12 -18.75
C SER A 108 -33.27 74.36 -18.59
N GLY A 109 -33.47 75.17 -19.63
CA GLY A 109 -34.46 76.26 -19.59
C GLY A 109 -35.88 75.72 -19.45
N ASN A 110 -36.21 74.66 -20.18
CA ASN A 110 -37.49 73.95 -19.99
C ASN A 110 -37.62 73.33 -18.59
N TYR A 111 -36.53 72.84 -18.01
CA TYR A 111 -36.50 72.32 -16.65
C TYR A 111 -36.86 73.41 -15.62
N VAL A 112 -36.22 74.58 -15.70
CA VAL A 112 -36.51 75.74 -14.84
C VAL A 112 -37.97 76.20 -15.01
N ARG A 113 -38.48 76.25 -16.24
CA ARG A 113 -39.89 76.58 -16.49
C ARG A 113 -40.83 75.57 -15.83
N LEU A 114 -40.54 74.27 -15.96
CA LEU A 114 -41.39 73.21 -15.42
C LEU A 114 -41.40 73.21 -13.89
N GLN A 115 -40.25 73.51 -13.27
CA GLN A 115 -40.11 73.64 -11.82
C GLN A 115 -41.14 74.61 -11.20
N TYR A 116 -41.43 75.74 -11.87
CA TYR A 116 -42.38 76.73 -11.38
C TYR A 116 -43.78 76.60 -12.00
N SER A 117 -43.90 76.14 -13.25
CA SER A 117 -45.21 76.04 -13.91
C SER A 117 -46.01 74.80 -13.49
N ALA A 118 -45.34 73.74 -13.03
CA ALA A 118 -45.97 72.49 -12.62
C ALA A 118 -45.18 71.80 -11.50
N PRO A 119 -45.08 72.39 -10.29
CA PRO A 119 -44.18 71.93 -9.23
C PRO A 119 -44.51 70.53 -8.66
N THR A 120 -45.69 69.98 -8.97
CA THR A 120 -46.15 68.66 -8.51
C THR A 120 -46.16 67.58 -9.60
N ASP A 121 -45.77 67.93 -10.84
CA ASP A 121 -45.81 67.04 -11.99
C ASP A 121 -44.57 66.14 -12.03
N ASP A 122 -44.78 64.82 -12.12
CA ASP A 122 -43.71 63.82 -12.21
C ASP A 122 -42.78 64.02 -13.42
N ALA A 123 -43.19 64.79 -14.44
CA ALA A 123 -42.30 65.22 -15.51
C ALA A 123 -41.09 66.03 -14.98
N TRP A 124 -41.28 66.88 -13.97
CA TRP A 124 -40.19 67.62 -13.32
C TRP A 124 -39.26 66.66 -12.57
N LYS A 125 -39.83 65.73 -11.81
CA LYS A 125 -39.10 64.66 -11.11
C LYS A 125 -38.26 63.81 -12.08
N ALA A 126 -38.84 63.39 -13.21
CA ALA A 126 -38.15 62.58 -14.21
C ALA A 126 -36.96 63.32 -14.83
N MET A 127 -37.11 64.63 -15.11
CA MET A 127 -35.99 65.46 -15.54
C MET A 127 -34.92 65.58 -14.45
N ALA A 128 -35.29 65.82 -13.19
CA ALA A 128 -34.33 65.90 -12.09
C ALA A 128 -33.52 64.60 -11.94
N ILE A 129 -34.18 63.44 -12.00
CA ILE A 129 -33.53 62.12 -12.01
C ILE A 129 -32.57 62.00 -13.19
N SER A 130 -33.02 62.34 -14.41
CA SER A 130 -32.16 62.26 -15.61
C SER A 130 -30.92 63.14 -15.51
N HIS A 131 -30.98 64.32 -14.89
CA HIS A 131 -29.80 65.16 -14.66
C HIS A 131 -28.84 64.54 -13.64
N ALA A 132 -29.37 63.96 -12.56
CA ALA A 132 -28.56 63.26 -11.57
C ALA A 132 -27.87 62.03 -12.17
N GLU A 133 -28.57 61.25 -12.97
CA GLU A 133 -28.02 60.11 -13.72
C GLU A 133 -26.96 60.56 -14.74
N ASP A 134 -27.21 61.61 -15.51
CA ASP A 134 -26.24 62.16 -16.48
C ASP A 134 -24.97 62.65 -15.77
N SER A 135 -25.11 63.35 -14.65
CA SER A 135 -23.99 63.78 -13.81
C SER A 135 -23.22 62.57 -13.27
N HIS A 136 -23.91 61.59 -12.69
CA HIS A 136 -23.29 60.39 -12.13
C HIS A 136 -22.57 59.57 -13.20
N ARG A 137 -23.20 59.31 -14.35
CA ARG A 137 -22.57 58.60 -15.50
C ARG A 137 -21.36 59.33 -16.05
N SER A 138 -21.36 60.66 -15.97
CA SER A 138 -20.24 61.50 -16.39
C SER A 138 -19.13 61.58 -15.33
N GLY A 139 -19.27 60.91 -14.18
CA GLY A 139 -18.30 60.97 -13.08
C GLY A 139 -18.30 62.30 -12.33
N ILE A 140 -19.40 63.04 -12.36
CA ILE A 140 -19.55 64.30 -11.66
C ILE A 140 -20.32 64.06 -10.36
N PRO A 141 -19.73 64.41 -9.19
CA PRO A 141 -20.34 64.12 -7.90
C PRO A 141 -21.61 64.96 -7.71
N LEU A 142 -22.65 64.37 -7.10
CA LEU A 142 -23.94 65.03 -6.87
C LEU A 142 -23.78 66.43 -6.20
N PRO A 143 -22.91 66.65 -5.20
CA PRO A 143 -22.66 67.99 -4.66
C PRO A 143 -22.26 69.04 -5.70
N ALA A 144 -21.54 68.68 -6.76
CA ALA A 144 -21.17 69.60 -7.83
C ALA A 144 -22.40 70.02 -8.66
N LEU A 145 -23.28 69.06 -8.99
CA LEU A 145 -24.57 69.34 -9.61
C LEU A 145 -25.43 70.25 -8.73
N LEU A 146 -25.61 69.89 -7.46
CA LEU A 146 -26.40 70.66 -6.49
C LEU A 146 -25.85 72.08 -6.28
N SER A 147 -24.53 72.25 -6.25
CA SER A 147 -23.91 73.58 -6.15
C SER A 147 -24.23 74.48 -7.35
N SER A 148 -24.32 73.88 -8.54
CA SER A 148 -24.66 74.59 -9.77
C SER A 148 -26.13 74.96 -9.82
N LEU A 149 -27.01 74.09 -9.31
CA LEU A 149 -28.44 74.39 -9.14
C LEU A 149 -28.66 75.51 -8.13
N ALA A 150 -27.98 75.47 -6.99
CA ALA A 150 -28.02 76.56 -6.01
C ALA A 150 -27.55 77.91 -6.59
N PHE A 151 -26.52 77.88 -7.45
CA PHE A 151 -26.10 79.07 -8.20
C PHE A 151 -27.18 79.55 -9.17
N ALA A 152 -27.86 78.65 -9.86
CA ALA A 152 -28.99 78.97 -10.74
C ALA A 152 -30.19 79.56 -9.96
N HIS A 153 -30.54 78.99 -8.80
CA HIS A 153 -31.59 79.56 -7.94
C HIS A 153 -31.23 80.96 -7.45
N SER A 154 -29.96 81.22 -7.15
CA SER A 154 -29.49 82.57 -6.78
C SER A 154 -29.72 83.58 -7.92
N VAL A 155 -29.55 83.16 -9.18
CA VAL A 155 -29.87 83.99 -10.35
C VAL A 155 -31.38 84.23 -10.44
N THR A 156 -32.21 83.21 -10.22
CA THR A 156 -33.66 83.37 -10.16
C THR A 156 -34.08 84.39 -9.11
N LEU A 157 -33.51 84.32 -7.90
CA LEU A 157 -33.81 85.26 -6.81
C LEU A 157 -33.44 86.71 -7.16
N ASN A 158 -32.32 86.93 -7.84
CA ASN A 158 -31.95 88.27 -8.30
C ASN A 158 -32.93 88.82 -9.35
N LEU A 159 -33.34 87.99 -10.31
CA LEU A 159 -34.29 88.38 -11.36
C LEU A 159 -35.66 88.78 -10.79
N ILE A 160 -36.16 88.04 -9.80
CA ILE A 160 -37.45 88.37 -9.16
C ILE A 160 -37.33 89.60 -8.26
N ALA A 161 -36.18 89.81 -7.60
CA ALA A 161 -35.93 91.00 -6.78
C ALA A 161 -35.98 92.28 -7.63
N ASP A 162 -35.34 92.25 -8.80
CA ASP A 162 -35.35 93.38 -9.76
C ASP A 162 -36.78 93.73 -10.22
N ARG A 163 -37.67 92.74 -10.34
CA ARG A 163 -39.06 92.93 -10.79
C ARG A 163 -40.05 93.33 -9.69
N LEU A 164 -39.83 92.85 -8.47
CA LEU A 164 -40.67 93.18 -7.32
C LEU A 164 -40.35 94.56 -6.71
N GLY A 165 -39.17 95.12 -7.00
CA GLY A 165 -38.75 96.41 -6.47
C GLY A 165 -38.68 96.40 -4.95
N ALA A 166 -39.46 97.26 -4.28
CA ALA A 166 -39.47 97.40 -2.83
C ALA A 166 -40.42 96.43 -2.08
N ASP A 167 -41.09 95.50 -2.76
CA ASP A 167 -41.99 94.53 -2.12
C ASP A 167 -41.22 93.41 -1.41
N MET A 168 -40.73 93.75 -0.21
CA MET A 168 -40.02 92.84 0.66
C MET A 168 -40.89 91.68 1.16
N SER A 169 -42.22 91.80 1.14
CA SER A 169 -43.10 90.73 1.60
C SER A 169 -43.22 89.64 0.55
N ALA A 170 -43.50 90.02 -0.71
CA ALA A 170 -43.51 89.08 -1.83
C ALA A 170 -42.13 88.43 -2.00
N MET A 171 -41.04 89.20 -1.91
CA MET A 171 -39.68 88.67 -2.04
C MET A 171 -39.38 87.58 -0.98
N ARG A 172 -39.80 87.77 0.28
CA ARG A 172 -39.63 86.76 1.33
C ARG A 172 -40.37 85.46 0.99
N THR A 173 -41.63 85.56 0.60
CA THR A 173 -42.46 84.39 0.27
C THR A 173 -41.91 83.64 -0.95
N LEU A 174 -41.55 84.33 -2.02
CA LEU A 174 -41.01 83.69 -3.22
C LEU A 174 -39.63 83.07 -2.97
N SER A 175 -38.77 83.73 -2.20
CA SER A 175 -37.44 83.20 -1.86
C SER A 175 -37.54 81.91 -1.05
N ASP A 176 -38.44 81.88 -0.08
CA ASP A 176 -38.73 80.69 0.73
C ASP A 176 -39.25 79.53 -0.14
N VAL A 177 -40.18 79.78 -1.06
CA VAL A 177 -40.67 78.72 -1.98
C VAL A 177 -39.59 78.24 -2.94
N VAL A 178 -38.75 79.12 -3.49
CA VAL A 178 -37.59 78.72 -4.31
C VAL A 178 -36.65 77.81 -3.52
N GLN A 179 -36.38 78.13 -2.25
CA GLN A 179 -35.55 77.31 -1.37
C GLN A 179 -36.18 75.94 -1.10
N ARG A 180 -37.50 75.88 -0.84
CA ARG A 180 -38.23 74.61 -0.64
C ARG A 180 -38.17 73.73 -1.89
N LEU A 181 -38.36 74.30 -3.08
CA LEU A 181 -38.23 73.55 -4.34
C LEU A 181 -36.80 73.07 -4.59
N ALA A 182 -35.79 73.85 -4.23
CA ALA A 182 -34.38 73.44 -4.31
C ALA A 182 -34.08 72.24 -3.38
N LEU A 183 -34.68 72.21 -2.19
CA LEU A 183 -34.56 71.06 -1.27
C LEU A 183 -35.27 69.82 -1.81
N ILE A 184 -36.47 69.96 -2.39
CA ILE A 184 -37.18 68.86 -3.06
C ILE A 184 -36.35 68.31 -4.23
N GLU A 185 -35.76 69.17 -5.06
CA GLU A 185 -34.89 68.80 -6.16
C GLU A 185 -33.69 67.98 -5.67
N ALA A 186 -32.99 68.48 -4.63
CA ALA A 186 -31.86 67.78 -4.03
C ALA A 186 -32.25 66.44 -3.43
N ASP A 187 -33.39 66.37 -2.73
CA ASP A 187 -33.95 65.14 -2.17
C ASP A 187 -34.24 64.10 -3.26
N ILE A 188 -34.87 64.48 -4.38
CA ILE A 188 -35.14 63.58 -5.51
C ILE A 188 -33.84 62.99 -6.06
N MET A 189 -32.85 63.83 -6.36
CA MET A 189 -31.59 63.40 -6.95
C MET A 189 -30.78 62.51 -5.99
N ALA A 190 -30.67 62.89 -4.72
CA ALA A 190 -29.93 62.13 -3.71
C ALA A 190 -30.59 60.78 -3.40
N SER A 191 -31.91 60.78 -3.25
CA SER A 191 -32.73 59.58 -3.04
C SER A 191 -32.53 58.55 -4.15
N HIS A 192 -32.60 59.01 -5.40
CA HIS A 192 -32.50 58.13 -6.56
C HIS A 192 -31.11 57.50 -6.69
N LEU A 193 -30.05 58.32 -6.64
CA LEU A 193 -28.67 57.82 -6.73
C LEU A 193 -28.34 56.89 -5.54
N GLY A 194 -28.78 57.22 -4.32
CA GLY A 194 -28.59 56.38 -3.15
C GLY A 194 -29.30 55.01 -3.26
N ALA A 195 -30.49 54.96 -3.84
CA ALA A 195 -31.20 53.70 -4.10
C ALA A 195 -30.48 52.86 -5.17
N SER A 196 -29.99 53.49 -6.24
CA SER A 196 -29.24 52.83 -7.31
C SER A 196 -27.93 52.22 -6.80
N ASP A 197 -27.14 52.98 -6.04
CA ASP A 197 -25.88 52.52 -5.44
C ASP A 197 -26.10 51.37 -4.45
N ALA A 198 -27.17 51.45 -3.65
CA ALA A 198 -27.53 50.40 -2.70
C ALA A 198 -27.92 49.08 -3.40
N GLU A 199 -28.66 49.17 -4.51
CA GLU A 199 -29.03 48.00 -5.31
C GLU A 199 -27.81 47.40 -6.03
N ALA A 200 -26.95 48.23 -6.62
CA ALA A 200 -25.71 47.78 -7.24
C ALA A 200 -24.82 47.03 -6.23
N ALA A 201 -24.67 47.58 -5.02
CA ALA A 201 -23.92 46.93 -3.96
C ALA A 201 -24.57 45.63 -3.47
N ARG A 202 -25.91 45.54 -3.49
CA ARG A 202 -26.65 44.31 -3.15
C ARG A 202 -26.43 43.22 -4.19
N VAL A 203 -26.54 43.56 -5.48
CA VAL A 203 -26.30 42.61 -6.59
C VAL A 203 -24.85 42.13 -6.61
N GLU A 204 -23.88 43.01 -6.35
CA GLU A 204 -22.47 42.62 -6.25
C GLU A 204 -22.22 41.64 -5.10
N ARG A 205 -22.77 41.93 -3.90
CA ARG A 205 -22.67 41.01 -2.74
C ARG A 205 -23.31 39.65 -3.05
N GLN A 206 -24.48 39.62 -3.68
CA GLN A 206 -25.15 38.38 -4.06
C GLN A 206 -24.34 37.55 -5.05
N THR A 207 -23.75 38.20 -6.06
CA THR A 207 -22.91 37.54 -7.06
C THR A 207 -21.68 36.91 -6.39
N ARG A 208 -20.95 37.69 -5.58
CA ARG A 208 -19.77 37.19 -4.85
C ARG A 208 -20.11 36.07 -3.87
N ALA A 209 -21.23 36.15 -3.16
CA ALA A 209 -21.69 35.09 -2.27
C ALA A 209 -21.99 33.79 -3.05
N THR A 210 -22.60 33.91 -4.23
CA THR A 210 -22.91 32.77 -5.09
C THR A 210 -21.65 32.11 -5.65
N GLU A 211 -20.67 32.92 -6.10
CA GLU A 211 -19.36 32.44 -6.57
C GLU A 211 -18.58 31.74 -5.45
N PHE A 212 -18.55 32.33 -4.26
CA PHE A 212 -17.93 31.74 -3.08
C PHE A 212 -18.54 30.37 -2.76
N ARG A 213 -19.88 30.28 -2.71
CA ARG A 213 -20.59 29.02 -2.48
C ARG A 213 -20.24 27.97 -3.53
N GLY A 214 -20.21 28.35 -4.81
CA GLY A 214 -19.87 27.46 -5.91
C GLY A 214 -18.44 26.93 -5.80
N SER A 215 -17.47 27.79 -5.48
CA SER A 215 -16.06 27.41 -5.31
C SER A 215 -15.85 26.45 -4.13
N ILE A 216 -16.51 26.70 -2.99
CA ILE A 216 -16.45 25.82 -1.82
C ILE A 216 -17.11 24.48 -2.14
N ALA A 217 -18.30 24.46 -2.77
CA ALA A 217 -18.98 23.24 -3.16
C ALA A 217 -18.12 22.35 -4.07
N ALA A 218 -17.49 22.95 -5.10
CA ALA A 218 -16.59 22.22 -6.00
C ALA A 218 -15.35 21.64 -5.26
N SER A 219 -14.79 22.40 -4.31
CA SER A 219 -13.65 21.95 -3.50
C SER A 219 -14.04 20.78 -2.58
N ILE A 220 -15.23 20.83 -2.00
CA ILE A 220 -15.79 19.75 -1.18
C ILE A 220 -16.03 18.49 -2.01
N GLU A 221 -16.66 18.61 -3.18
CA GLU A 221 -16.88 17.47 -4.08
C GLU A 221 -15.57 16.81 -4.52
N HIS A 222 -14.57 17.62 -4.87
CA HIS A 222 -13.25 17.10 -5.25
C HIS A 222 -12.57 16.36 -4.09
N THR A 223 -12.63 16.91 -2.87
CA THR A 223 -12.04 16.31 -1.68
C THR A 223 -12.77 15.03 -1.28
N ALA A 224 -14.11 15.02 -1.34
CA ALA A 224 -14.91 13.82 -1.08
C ALA A 224 -14.62 12.71 -2.10
N ALA A 225 -14.46 13.03 -3.38
CA ALA A 225 -14.08 12.07 -4.42
C ALA A 225 -12.65 11.52 -4.20
N LEU A 226 -11.73 12.33 -3.70
CA LEU A 226 -10.39 11.87 -3.31
C LEU A 226 -10.47 10.93 -2.09
N GLY A 227 -11.22 11.30 -1.05
CA GLY A 227 -11.44 10.45 0.13
C GLY A 227 -12.09 9.11 -0.22
N ALA A 228 -13.08 9.09 -1.12
CA ALA A 228 -13.68 7.85 -1.62
C ALA A 228 -12.66 6.94 -2.34
N ARG A 229 -11.79 7.50 -3.18
CA ARG A 229 -10.71 6.74 -3.84
C ARG A 229 -9.73 6.15 -2.83
N ILE A 230 -9.34 6.91 -1.81
CA ILE A 230 -8.44 6.42 -0.77
C ILE A 230 -9.10 5.32 0.07
N ARG A 231 -10.40 5.41 0.40
CA ARG A 231 -11.14 4.32 1.06
C ARG A 231 -11.12 3.01 0.25
N VAL A 232 -11.29 3.08 -1.07
CA VAL A 232 -11.19 1.90 -1.95
C VAL A 232 -9.77 1.33 -1.94
N GLN A 233 -8.75 2.18 -2.01
CA GLN A 233 -7.35 1.76 -1.93
C GLN A 233 -7.01 1.13 -0.58
N ALA A 234 -7.48 1.70 0.52
CA ALA A 234 -7.33 1.18 1.88
C ALA A 234 -7.99 -0.20 2.02
N ALA A 235 -9.21 -0.39 1.49
CA ALA A 235 -9.87 -1.69 1.48
C ALA A 235 -9.07 -2.74 0.67
N GLY A 236 -8.51 -2.34 -0.48
CA GLY A 236 -7.61 -3.19 -1.27
C GLY A 236 -6.32 -3.55 -0.51
N ALA A 237 -5.69 -2.58 0.15
CA ALA A 237 -4.52 -2.79 0.98
C ALA A 237 -4.82 -3.73 2.16
N SER A 238 -5.97 -3.59 2.82
CA SER A 238 -6.42 -4.48 3.90
C SER A 238 -6.61 -5.93 3.41
N ALA A 239 -7.21 -6.12 2.24
CA ALA A 239 -7.33 -7.45 1.63
C ALA A 239 -5.95 -8.05 1.31
N SER A 240 -5.03 -7.26 0.78
CA SER A 240 -3.67 -7.72 0.50
C SER A 240 -2.90 -8.08 1.77
N THR A 241 -3.04 -7.28 2.82
CA THR A 241 -2.41 -7.49 4.13
C THR A 241 -2.91 -8.78 4.78
N ARG A 242 -4.23 -9.05 4.73
CA ARG A 242 -4.79 -10.35 5.15
C ARG A 242 -4.23 -11.52 4.34
N GLY A 243 -4.09 -11.34 3.02
CA GLY A 243 -3.44 -12.34 2.17
C GLY A 243 -1.98 -12.61 2.56
N MET A 244 -1.23 -11.57 2.94
CA MET A 244 0.14 -11.71 3.45
C MET A 244 0.19 -12.48 4.76
N LEU A 245 -0.73 -12.23 5.71
CA LEU A 245 -0.82 -12.97 6.97
C LEU A 245 -1.09 -14.47 6.75
N CYS A 246 -1.97 -14.82 5.82
CA CYS A 246 -2.20 -16.22 5.44
C CYS A 246 -0.93 -16.87 4.89
N LYS A 247 -0.27 -16.21 3.92
CA LYS A 247 0.99 -16.71 3.34
C LYS A 247 2.11 -16.82 4.37
N ALA A 248 2.21 -15.88 5.29
CA ALA A 248 3.16 -15.94 6.39
C ALA A 248 2.92 -17.15 7.29
N SER A 249 1.65 -17.48 7.55
CA SER A 249 1.28 -18.67 8.31
C SER A 249 1.62 -19.96 7.56
N GLU A 250 1.40 -20.01 6.24
CA GLU A 250 1.79 -21.15 5.40
C GLU A 250 3.31 -21.37 5.39
N VAL A 251 4.09 -20.29 5.25
CA VAL A 251 5.56 -20.36 5.29
C VAL A 251 6.06 -20.78 6.67
N ALA A 252 5.45 -20.28 7.76
CA ALA A 252 5.79 -20.70 9.11
C ALA A 252 5.55 -22.20 9.33
N ALA A 253 4.41 -22.73 8.84
CA ALA A 253 4.12 -24.15 8.90
C ALA A 253 5.13 -25.00 8.09
N ALA A 254 5.51 -24.54 6.89
CA ALA A 254 6.51 -25.20 6.06
C ALA A 254 7.91 -25.19 6.70
N ALA A 255 8.29 -24.08 7.36
CA ALA A 255 9.54 -23.97 8.08
C ALA A 255 9.59 -24.94 9.28
N GLU A 256 8.51 -25.01 10.08
CA GLU A 256 8.41 -25.96 11.19
C GLU A 256 8.49 -27.41 10.70
N GLN A 257 7.77 -27.74 9.63
CA GLN A 257 7.81 -29.07 9.03
C GLN A 257 9.22 -29.42 8.52
N SER A 258 9.93 -28.45 7.93
CA SER A 258 11.32 -28.64 7.49
C SER A 258 12.25 -28.88 8.68
N ALA A 259 12.08 -28.15 9.78
CA ALA A 259 12.86 -28.35 11.00
C ALA A 259 12.65 -29.76 11.58
N VAL A 260 11.40 -30.25 11.61
CA VAL A 260 11.10 -31.63 12.03
C VAL A 260 11.76 -32.66 11.11
N ALA A 261 11.63 -32.49 9.79
CA ALA A 261 12.24 -33.39 8.82
C ALA A 261 13.78 -33.44 8.95
N MET A 262 14.42 -32.30 9.23
CA MET A 262 15.86 -32.26 9.47
C MET A 262 16.27 -32.95 10.78
N ARG A 263 15.48 -32.85 11.86
CA ARG A 263 15.74 -33.63 13.09
C ARG A 263 15.67 -35.14 12.84
N GLU A 264 14.72 -35.60 12.03
CA GLU A 264 14.62 -37.00 11.62
C GLU A 264 15.78 -37.44 10.71
N ALA A 265 16.19 -36.57 9.79
CA ALA A 265 17.36 -36.81 8.94
C ALA A 265 18.65 -36.91 9.79
N ALA A 266 18.80 -36.07 10.81
CA ALA A 266 19.94 -36.11 11.74
C ALA A 266 19.98 -37.44 12.51
N GLN A 267 18.84 -37.90 13.05
CA GLN A 267 18.72 -39.22 13.69
C GLN A 267 19.12 -40.36 12.75
N THR A 268 18.60 -40.33 11.52
CA THR A 268 18.93 -41.33 10.49
C THR A 268 20.43 -41.34 10.17
N THR A 269 21.02 -40.15 10.03
CA THR A 269 22.44 -39.98 9.72
C THR A 269 23.32 -40.49 10.85
N ALA A 270 22.95 -40.24 12.12
CA ALA A 270 23.62 -40.82 13.28
C ALA A 270 23.54 -42.35 13.30
N GLY A 271 22.39 -42.92 12.91
CA GLY A 271 22.23 -44.37 12.72
C GLY A 271 23.15 -44.95 11.64
N LEU A 272 23.30 -44.25 10.51
CA LEU A 272 24.20 -44.65 9.42
C LEU A 272 25.67 -44.65 9.84
N ILE A 273 26.10 -43.66 10.64
CA ILE A 273 27.47 -43.61 11.17
C ILE A 273 27.76 -44.87 12.00
N ARG A 274 26.82 -45.27 12.87
CA ARG A 274 26.96 -46.50 13.66
C ARG A 274 27.01 -47.75 12.77
N ALA A 275 26.12 -47.85 11.79
CA ALA A 275 26.10 -48.99 10.87
C ALA A 275 27.39 -49.11 10.05
N ILE A 276 28.01 -47.99 9.66
CA ILE A 276 29.31 -47.99 8.98
C ILE A 276 30.41 -48.48 9.91
N GLU A 277 30.42 -48.06 11.17
CA GLU A 277 31.43 -48.48 12.15
C GLU A 277 31.30 -49.98 12.49
N ASP A 278 30.08 -50.48 12.65
CA ASP A 278 29.80 -51.90 12.84
C ASP A 278 30.28 -52.71 11.63
N ALA A 279 29.99 -52.25 10.40
CA ALA A 279 30.45 -52.89 9.17
C ALA A 279 31.99 -52.88 9.04
N ARG A 280 32.67 -51.80 9.46
CA ARG A 280 34.15 -51.76 9.50
C ARG A 280 34.69 -52.83 10.43
N THR A 281 34.11 -52.96 11.61
CA THR A 281 34.52 -53.98 12.60
C THR A 281 34.33 -55.40 12.06
N GLU A 282 33.21 -55.67 11.37
CA GLU A 282 32.99 -56.99 10.74
C GLU A 282 33.98 -57.29 9.61
N VAL A 283 34.32 -56.29 8.79
CA VAL A 283 35.29 -56.44 7.70
C VAL A 283 36.69 -56.71 8.24
N GLU A 284 37.10 -56.02 9.32
CA GLU A 284 38.37 -56.27 10.00
C GLU A 284 38.43 -57.69 10.60
N ALA A 285 37.34 -58.14 11.22
CA ALA A 285 37.25 -59.51 11.72
C ALA A 285 37.36 -60.55 10.59
N ALA A 286 36.70 -60.31 9.45
CA ALA A 286 36.78 -61.18 8.28
C ALA A 286 38.21 -61.23 7.69
N ALA A 287 38.91 -60.09 7.64
CA ALA A 287 40.29 -60.02 7.19
C ALA A 287 41.23 -60.80 8.12
N ALA A 288 41.04 -60.72 9.45
CA ALA A 288 41.81 -61.49 10.43
C ALA A 288 41.56 -63.01 10.32
N ILE A 289 40.33 -63.43 10.02
CA ILE A 289 40.00 -64.83 9.75
C ILE A 289 40.69 -65.33 8.47
N ALA A 290 40.68 -64.51 7.41
CA ALA A 290 41.36 -64.83 6.15
C ALA A 290 42.89 -65.00 6.35
N ASP A 291 43.51 -64.11 7.13
CA ASP A 291 44.95 -64.18 7.44
C ASP A 291 45.33 -65.47 8.20
N ARG A 292 44.51 -65.84 9.20
CA ARG A 292 44.65 -67.12 9.90
C ARG A 292 44.51 -68.32 8.95
N ALA A 293 43.52 -68.30 8.05
CA ALA A 293 43.31 -69.36 7.08
C ALA A 293 44.50 -69.48 6.10
N CYS A 294 45.09 -68.35 5.69
CA CYS A 294 46.32 -68.33 4.90
C CYS A 294 47.47 -69.03 5.61
N THR A 295 47.68 -68.69 6.89
CA THR A 295 48.73 -69.30 7.72
C THR A 295 48.54 -70.81 7.85
N GLN A 296 47.32 -71.25 8.21
CA GLN A 296 47.00 -72.69 8.35
C GLN A 296 47.16 -73.46 7.03
N THR A 297 46.80 -72.84 5.90
CA THR A 297 46.97 -73.44 4.58
C THR A 297 48.45 -73.59 4.24
N GLY A 298 49.28 -72.59 4.59
CA GLY A 298 50.73 -72.64 4.43
C GLY A 298 51.38 -73.77 5.24
N GLU A 299 50.99 -73.93 6.50
CA GLU A 299 51.44 -75.04 7.35
C GLU A 299 51.05 -76.41 6.74
N ALA A 300 49.80 -76.55 6.29
CA ALA A 300 49.31 -77.79 5.69
C ALA A 300 50.03 -78.15 4.37
N VAL A 301 50.42 -77.15 3.56
CA VAL A 301 51.29 -77.36 2.39
C VAL A 301 52.66 -77.88 2.83
N GLY A 302 53.30 -77.25 3.81
CA GLY A 302 54.62 -77.69 4.31
C GLY A 302 54.61 -79.13 4.85
N VAL A 303 53.56 -79.51 5.60
CA VAL A 303 53.38 -80.90 6.07
C VAL A 303 53.18 -81.88 4.90
N SER A 304 52.43 -81.48 3.87
CA SER A 304 52.20 -82.31 2.68
C SER A 304 53.49 -82.50 1.87
N GLU A 305 54.30 -81.45 1.72
CA GLU A 305 55.61 -81.54 1.05
C GLU A 305 56.56 -82.50 1.78
N ALA A 306 56.63 -82.41 3.12
CA ALA A 306 57.41 -83.34 3.94
C ALA A 306 56.92 -84.80 3.79
N LEU A 307 55.60 -85.02 3.77
CA LEU A 307 55.02 -86.36 3.54
C LEU A 307 55.37 -86.90 2.14
N SER A 308 55.36 -86.04 1.12
CA SER A 308 55.75 -86.41 -0.25
C SER A 308 57.22 -86.84 -0.32
N GLU A 309 58.11 -86.13 0.40
CA GLU A 309 59.53 -86.46 0.50
C GLU A 309 59.74 -87.80 1.23
N HIS A 310 59.06 -88.02 2.36
CA HIS A 310 59.10 -89.31 3.07
C HIS A 310 58.59 -90.46 2.19
N ALA A 311 57.50 -90.26 1.45
CA ALA A 311 56.96 -91.26 0.54
C ALA A 311 57.95 -91.62 -0.58
N LYS A 312 58.67 -90.64 -1.16
CA LYS A 312 59.75 -90.89 -2.14
C LYS A 312 60.91 -91.68 -1.53
N SER A 313 61.28 -91.37 -0.29
CA SER A 313 62.33 -92.12 0.42
C SER A 313 61.91 -93.59 0.62
N ILE A 314 60.65 -93.84 0.99
CA ILE A 314 60.13 -95.21 1.14
C ILE A 314 60.12 -95.94 -0.21
N GLU A 315 59.70 -95.28 -1.29
CA GLU A 315 59.72 -95.83 -2.65
C GLU A 315 61.12 -96.30 -3.06
N SER A 316 62.16 -95.49 -2.76
CA SER A 316 63.55 -95.88 -2.98
C SER A 316 63.95 -97.14 -2.20
N ILE A 317 63.49 -97.28 -0.95
CA ILE A 317 63.74 -98.46 -0.11
C ILE A 317 63.02 -99.69 -0.68
N LEU A 318 61.77 -99.55 -1.10
CA LEU A 318 61.00 -100.63 -1.73
C LEU A 318 61.64 -101.10 -3.03
N GLY A 319 62.18 -100.19 -3.84
CA GLY A 319 62.96 -100.53 -5.03
C GLY A 319 64.18 -101.41 -4.71
N LEU A 320 64.90 -101.10 -3.64
CA LEU A 320 66.01 -101.92 -3.15
C LEU A 320 65.53 -103.29 -2.65
N ILE A 321 64.47 -103.34 -1.86
CA ILE A 321 63.89 -104.61 -1.35
C ILE A 321 63.44 -105.50 -2.52
N ARG A 322 62.79 -104.91 -3.53
CA ARG A 322 62.37 -105.63 -4.74
C ARG A 322 63.56 -106.20 -5.50
N SER A 323 64.65 -105.44 -5.61
CA SER A 323 65.91 -105.91 -6.19
C SER A 323 66.50 -107.08 -5.41
N ILE A 324 66.55 -106.98 -4.07
CA ILE A 324 67.02 -108.05 -3.19
C ILE A 324 66.15 -109.30 -3.35
N ALA A 325 64.83 -109.18 -3.29
CA ALA A 325 63.90 -110.30 -3.48
C ALA A 325 64.07 -110.96 -4.86
N GLY A 326 64.28 -110.17 -5.92
CA GLY A 326 64.61 -110.66 -7.25
C GLY A 326 65.92 -111.45 -7.30
N GLN A 327 66.98 -110.92 -6.67
CA GLN A 327 68.26 -111.61 -6.53
C GLN A 327 68.14 -112.90 -5.70
N THR A 328 67.41 -112.87 -4.57
CA THR A 328 67.15 -114.04 -3.73
C THR A 328 66.36 -115.11 -4.48
N ASN A 329 65.37 -114.72 -5.29
CA ASN A 329 64.62 -115.64 -6.14
C ASN A 329 65.49 -116.30 -7.21
N LEU A 330 66.43 -115.55 -7.82
CA LEU A 330 67.41 -116.09 -8.77
C LEU A 330 68.41 -117.03 -8.09
N LEU A 331 68.92 -116.67 -6.91
CA LEU A 331 69.79 -117.53 -6.09
C LEU A 331 69.09 -118.83 -5.70
N ALA A 332 67.83 -118.74 -5.26
CA ALA A 332 67.01 -119.88 -4.89
C ALA A 332 66.71 -120.77 -6.11
N LEU A 333 66.44 -120.19 -7.28
CA LEU A 333 66.26 -120.93 -8.53
C LEU A 333 67.54 -121.70 -8.91
N ASN A 334 68.70 -121.05 -8.84
CA ASN A 334 69.99 -121.70 -9.09
C ASN A 334 70.23 -122.85 -8.11
N ALA A 335 69.88 -122.66 -6.83
CA ALA A 335 69.96 -123.71 -5.81
C ALA A 335 68.98 -124.86 -6.07
N THR A 336 67.76 -124.59 -6.56
CA THR A 336 66.80 -125.63 -6.98
C THR A 336 67.32 -126.44 -8.16
N ILE A 337 67.97 -125.78 -9.14
CA ILE A 337 68.59 -126.43 -10.29
C ILE A 337 69.73 -127.36 -9.83
N GLU A 338 70.62 -126.89 -8.96
CA GLU A 338 71.73 -127.69 -8.46
C GLU A 338 71.26 -128.85 -7.55
N ALA A 339 70.21 -128.63 -6.76
CA ALA A 339 69.58 -129.68 -5.96
C ALA A 339 68.92 -130.76 -6.82
N ALA A 340 68.29 -130.39 -7.95
CA ALA A 340 67.77 -131.36 -8.93
C ALA A 340 68.90 -132.14 -9.62
N ARG A 341 70.05 -131.50 -9.84
CA ARG A 341 71.26 -132.10 -10.43
C ARG A 341 71.92 -133.15 -9.52
N ALA A 342 71.78 -132.99 -8.20
CA ALA A 342 72.30 -133.90 -7.19
C ALA A 342 71.41 -135.14 -6.93
N GLY A 343 70.27 -135.29 -7.60
CA GLY A 343 69.38 -136.46 -7.47
C GLY A 343 68.84 -136.66 -6.04
N ASP A 344 68.82 -137.90 -5.54
CA ASP A 344 68.27 -138.23 -4.21
C ASP A 344 69.03 -137.57 -3.05
N ALA A 345 70.32 -137.24 -3.22
CA ALA A 345 71.13 -136.57 -2.19
C ALA A 345 70.77 -135.08 -2.01
N GLY A 346 70.17 -134.44 -3.04
CA GLY A 346 69.81 -133.01 -3.03
C GLY A 346 68.42 -132.72 -2.49
N ARG A 347 67.65 -133.73 -2.09
CA ARG A 347 66.20 -133.62 -1.84
C ARG A 347 65.84 -132.66 -0.70
N GLY A 348 66.60 -132.66 0.39
CA GLY A 348 66.43 -131.70 1.49
C GLY A 348 66.81 -130.26 1.10
N PHE A 349 67.84 -130.11 0.27
CA PHE A 349 68.28 -128.81 -0.26
C PHE A 349 67.28 -128.23 -1.26
N ALA A 350 66.63 -129.09 -2.06
CA ALA A 350 65.57 -128.70 -2.99
C ALA A 350 64.35 -128.11 -2.25
N VAL A 351 63.95 -128.68 -1.11
CA VAL A 351 62.85 -128.16 -0.28
C VAL A 351 63.20 -126.77 0.26
N VAL A 352 64.40 -126.59 0.83
CA VAL A 352 64.86 -125.28 1.33
C VAL A 352 64.94 -124.26 0.20
N ALA A 353 65.51 -124.62 -0.96
CA ALA A 353 65.59 -123.74 -2.11
C ALA A 353 64.19 -123.32 -2.62
N GLN A 354 63.23 -124.25 -2.64
CA GLN A 354 61.84 -123.94 -3.02
C GLN A 354 61.15 -123.04 -1.98
N GLU A 355 61.41 -123.24 -0.69
CA GLU A 355 60.87 -122.39 0.39
C GLU A 355 61.45 -120.96 0.30
N VAL A 356 62.77 -120.83 0.07
CA VAL A 356 63.42 -119.52 -0.14
C VAL A 356 62.88 -118.84 -1.41
N LYS A 357 62.66 -119.59 -2.50
CA LYS A 357 62.06 -119.09 -3.73
C LYS A 357 60.63 -118.58 -3.50
N SER A 358 59.83 -119.32 -2.73
CA SER A 358 58.47 -118.96 -2.34
C SER A 358 58.47 -117.69 -1.48
N LEU A 359 59.34 -117.62 -0.47
CA LEU A 359 59.48 -116.47 0.42
C LEU A 359 59.96 -115.22 -0.31
N ALA A 360 60.90 -115.36 -1.26
CA ALA A 360 61.34 -114.27 -2.12
C ALA A 360 60.20 -113.77 -3.03
N SER A 361 59.40 -114.67 -3.60
CA SER A 361 58.23 -114.33 -4.41
C SER A 361 57.10 -113.67 -3.58
N GLN A 362 56.93 -114.10 -2.33
CA GLN A 362 56.01 -113.46 -1.38
C GLN A 362 56.50 -112.07 -0.98
N THR A 363 57.81 -111.92 -0.74
CA THR A 363 58.45 -110.63 -0.43
C THR A 363 58.29 -109.65 -1.59
N ALA A 364 58.53 -110.08 -2.83
CA ALA A 364 58.33 -109.25 -4.02
C ALA A 364 56.88 -108.78 -4.16
N ARG A 365 55.90 -109.68 -3.98
CA ARG A 365 54.47 -109.33 -4.01
C ARG A 365 54.07 -108.35 -2.90
N ALA A 366 54.51 -108.61 -1.65
CA ALA A 366 54.27 -107.70 -0.55
C ALA A 366 54.92 -106.31 -0.78
N THR A 367 56.10 -106.28 -1.39
CA THR A 367 56.78 -105.02 -1.77
C THR A 367 56.00 -104.26 -2.84
N ASP A 368 55.47 -104.95 -3.85
CA ASP A 368 54.63 -104.35 -4.89
C ASP A 368 53.30 -103.81 -4.31
N ASP A 369 52.69 -104.53 -3.37
CA ASP A 369 51.50 -104.06 -2.65
C ASP A 369 51.78 -102.79 -1.84
N ILE A 370 52.90 -102.74 -1.10
CA ILE A 370 53.31 -101.54 -0.35
C ILE A 370 53.63 -100.40 -1.32
N ALA A 371 54.30 -100.67 -2.44
CA ALA A 371 54.59 -99.65 -3.46
C ALA A 371 53.30 -99.04 -4.02
N ALA A 372 52.27 -99.85 -4.29
CA ALA A 372 50.96 -99.36 -4.70
C ALA A 372 50.30 -98.46 -3.64
N LYS A 373 50.46 -98.79 -2.35
CA LYS A 373 49.97 -97.93 -1.24
C LYS A 373 50.74 -96.61 -1.14
N ILE A 374 52.06 -96.63 -1.33
CA ILE A 374 52.89 -95.41 -1.34
C ILE A 374 52.54 -94.51 -2.52
N ALA A 375 52.32 -95.06 -3.71
CA ALA A 375 51.86 -94.30 -4.88
C ALA A 375 50.49 -93.64 -4.61
N ALA A 376 49.57 -94.35 -3.96
CA ALA A 376 48.28 -93.79 -3.55
C ALA A 376 48.46 -92.64 -2.54
N ILE A 377 49.38 -92.77 -1.56
CA ILE A 377 49.71 -91.70 -0.60
C ILE A 377 50.30 -90.48 -1.33
N GLN A 378 51.25 -90.66 -2.25
CA GLN A 378 51.82 -89.56 -3.04
C GLN A 378 50.74 -88.84 -3.86
N SER A 379 49.85 -89.58 -4.51
CA SER A 379 48.74 -89.02 -5.27
C SER A 379 47.78 -88.21 -4.39
N ALA A 380 47.38 -88.76 -3.23
CA ALA A 380 46.54 -88.05 -2.26
C ALA A 380 47.22 -86.79 -1.72
N THR A 381 48.54 -86.84 -1.49
CA THR A 381 49.35 -85.70 -1.04
C THR A 381 49.40 -84.61 -2.12
N ALA A 382 49.63 -84.96 -3.38
CA ALA A 382 49.62 -84.02 -4.50
C ALA A 382 48.25 -83.36 -4.69
N ALA A 383 47.16 -84.12 -4.57
CA ALA A 383 45.81 -83.59 -4.60
C ALA A 383 45.53 -82.61 -3.43
N THR A 384 46.08 -82.90 -2.25
CA THR A 384 45.98 -82.02 -1.07
C THR A 384 46.71 -80.69 -1.30
N VAL A 385 47.93 -80.72 -1.83
CA VAL A 385 48.70 -79.50 -2.19
C VAL A 385 47.95 -78.67 -3.22
N ALA A 386 47.41 -79.29 -4.28
CA ALA A 386 46.63 -78.60 -5.30
C ALA A 386 45.37 -77.94 -4.72
N THR A 387 44.66 -78.64 -3.83
CA THR A 387 43.48 -78.10 -3.14
C THR A 387 43.84 -76.90 -2.27
N ASN A 388 44.94 -77.00 -1.51
CA ASN A 388 45.43 -75.89 -0.68
C ASN A 388 45.88 -74.67 -1.51
N ALA A 389 46.45 -74.88 -2.70
CA ALA A 389 46.76 -73.78 -3.61
C ALA A 389 45.47 -73.04 -4.06
N GLY A 390 44.39 -73.78 -4.34
CA GLY A 390 43.07 -73.21 -4.60
C GLY A 390 42.53 -72.40 -3.41
N ILE A 391 42.60 -72.97 -2.19
CA ILE A 391 42.20 -72.27 -0.96
C ILE A 391 42.99 -70.97 -0.77
N LYS A 392 44.31 -71.00 -0.99
CA LYS A 392 45.17 -69.80 -0.89
C LYS A 392 44.76 -68.70 -1.87
N ALA A 393 44.39 -69.06 -3.11
CA ALA A 393 43.89 -68.11 -4.08
C ALA A 393 42.56 -67.48 -3.62
N THR A 394 41.62 -68.29 -3.14
CA THR A 394 40.34 -67.80 -2.59
C THR A 394 40.55 -66.88 -1.38
N VAL A 395 41.47 -67.23 -0.47
CA VAL A 395 41.82 -66.38 0.69
C VAL A 395 42.39 -65.03 0.25
N THR A 396 43.25 -65.02 -0.77
CA THR A 396 43.81 -63.77 -1.35
C THR A 396 42.71 -62.91 -1.96
N GLU A 397 41.74 -63.52 -2.65
CA GLU A 397 40.57 -62.81 -3.19
C GLU A 397 39.71 -62.21 -2.08
N VAL A 398 39.51 -62.93 -0.97
CA VAL A 398 38.80 -62.42 0.22
C VAL A 398 39.53 -61.22 0.82
N GLN A 399 40.87 -61.26 0.93
CA GLN A 399 41.66 -60.12 1.42
C GLN A 399 41.50 -58.88 0.53
N HIS A 400 41.60 -59.04 -0.79
CA HIS A 400 41.37 -57.94 -1.74
C HIS A 400 39.94 -57.39 -1.66
N SER A 401 38.94 -58.26 -1.45
CA SER A 401 37.55 -57.84 -1.26
C SER A 401 37.38 -57.02 0.03
N ALA A 402 37.97 -57.48 1.15
CA ALA A 402 37.94 -56.76 2.41
C ALA A 402 38.57 -55.36 2.30
N ASP A 403 39.72 -55.23 1.62
CA ASP A 403 40.35 -53.92 1.38
C ASP A 403 39.50 -52.98 0.55
N ARG A 404 38.84 -53.49 -0.50
CA ARG A 404 37.89 -52.70 -1.31
C ARG A 404 36.70 -52.23 -0.48
N ILE A 405 36.16 -53.09 0.38
CA ILE A 405 35.04 -52.74 1.27
C ILE A 405 35.51 -51.68 2.27
N ARG A 406 36.69 -51.80 2.87
CA ARG A 406 37.25 -50.80 3.79
C ARG A 406 37.34 -49.41 3.14
N HIS A 407 37.85 -49.32 1.91
CA HIS A 407 37.89 -48.05 1.18
C HIS A 407 36.50 -47.50 0.85
N ALA A 408 35.54 -48.38 0.52
CA ALA A 408 34.15 -47.98 0.30
C ALA A 408 33.50 -47.44 1.60
N MET A 409 33.75 -48.07 2.74
CA MET A 409 33.29 -47.63 4.06
C MET A 409 33.88 -46.27 4.45
N GLU A 410 35.17 -46.04 4.21
CA GLU A 410 35.80 -44.72 4.43
C GLU A 410 35.16 -43.62 3.56
N ALA A 411 34.86 -43.93 2.29
CA ALA A 411 34.16 -43.00 1.40
C ALA A 411 32.73 -42.72 1.88
N GLN A 412 31.98 -43.75 2.29
CA GLN A 412 30.65 -43.59 2.86
C GLN A 412 30.66 -42.76 4.14
N ALA A 413 31.62 -42.98 5.06
CA ALA A 413 31.74 -42.20 6.29
C ALA A 413 31.92 -40.70 6.00
N ARG A 414 32.76 -40.35 5.01
CA ARG A 414 32.92 -38.95 4.56
C ARG A 414 31.63 -38.37 4.00
N THR A 415 30.93 -39.12 3.15
CA THR A 415 29.65 -38.69 2.57
C THR A 415 28.59 -38.47 3.65
N VAL A 416 28.47 -39.39 4.60
CA VAL A 416 27.51 -39.29 5.71
C VAL A 416 27.83 -38.08 6.60
N THR A 417 29.11 -37.80 6.87
CA THR A 417 29.53 -36.58 7.59
C THR A 417 29.13 -35.30 6.85
N ALA A 418 29.30 -35.27 5.53
CA ALA A 418 28.86 -34.14 4.70
C ALA A 418 27.33 -33.98 4.71
N ILE A 419 26.58 -35.09 4.73
CA ILE A 419 25.12 -35.07 4.88
C ILE A 419 24.74 -34.51 6.26
N THR A 420 25.42 -34.90 7.35
CA THR A 420 25.16 -34.34 8.68
C THR A 420 25.30 -32.82 8.67
N ALA A 421 26.38 -32.30 8.10
CA ALA A 421 26.59 -30.85 8.01
C ALA A 421 25.48 -30.14 7.21
N ALA A 422 25.05 -30.71 6.09
CA ALA A 422 23.97 -30.16 5.27
C ALA A 422 22.61 -30.19 6.00
N VAL A 423 22.35 -31.23 6.79
CA VAL A 423 21.16 -31.35 7.63
C VAL A 423 21.14 -30.27 8.71
N ASP A 424 22.26 -30.05 9.40
CA ASP A 424 22.37 -29.01 10.42
C ASP A 424 22.19 -27.60 9.83
N GLU A 425 22.82 -27.32 8.68
CA GLU A 425 22.67 -26.04 7.98
C GLU A 425 21.21 -25.80 7.57
N THR A 426 20.54 -26.83 7.04
CA THR A 426 19.12 -26.74 6.64
C THR A 426 18.21 -26.55 7.85
N ALA A 427 18.50 -27.18 8.99
CA ALA A 427 17.76 -26.98 10.23
C ALA A 427 17.90 -25.53 10.75
N LEU A 428 19.10 -24.97 10.71
CA LEU A 428 19.35 -23.56 11.07
C LEU A 428 18.63 -22.60 10.12
N ALA A 429 18.63 -22.89 8.82
CA ALA A 429 17.91 -22.10 7.83
C ALA A 429 16.39 -22.12 8.07
N ALA A 430 15.82 -23.27 8.45
CA ALA A 430 14.41 -23.39 8.82
C ALA A 430 14.07 -22.56 10.07
N ASP A 431 14.92 -22.58 11.10
CA ASP A 431 14.72 -21.79 12.32
C ASP A 431 14.82 -20.26 12.06
N SER A 432 15.81 -19.85 11.25
CA SER A 432 15.94 -18.46 10.80
C SER A 432 14.73 -18.01 9.98
N MET A 433 14.15 -18.90 9.16
CA MET A 433 12.93 -18.62 8.40
C MET A 433 11.74 -18.44 9.33
N SER A 434 11.58 -19.27 10.35
CA SER A 434 10.55 -19.13 11.39
C SER A 434 10.65 -17.80 12.15
N THR A 435 11.87 -17.35 12.44
CA THR A 435 12.08 -16.03 13.07
C THR A 435 11.71 -14.89 12.13
N THR A 436 12.18 -14.96 10.88
CA THR A 436 11.91 -13.92 9.86
C THR A 436 10.42 -13.80 9.58
N ILE A 437 9.71 -14.92 9.48
CA ILE A 437 8.27 -14.92 9.19
C ILE A 437 7.45 -14.40 10.37
N ALA A 438 7.92 -14.59 11.61
CA ALA A 438 7.32 -13.99 12.80
C ALA A 438 7.44 -12.45 12.77
N THR A 439 8.59 -11.90 12.36
CA THR A 439 8.75 -10.45 12.14
C THR A 439 7.85 -9.94 11.03
N ILE A 440 7.81 -10.62 9.88
CA ILE A 440 6.92 -10.25 8.76
C ILE A 440 5.46 -10.21 9.23
N ARG A 441 5.02 -11.19 10.04
CA ARG A 441 3.67 -11.21 10.59
C ARG A 441 3.39 -9.99 11.45
N ALA A 442 4.29 -9.65 12.37
CA ALA A 442 4.15 -8.48 13.24
C ALA A 442 4.09 -7.16 12.44
N ASP A 443 4.97 -7.00 11.44
CA ASP A 443 4.97 -5.82 10.57
C ASP A 443 3.67 -5.74 9.75
N THR A 444 3.18 -6.88 9.27
CA THR A 444 1.92 -6.96 8.52
C THR A 444 0.71 -6.63 9.39
N GLU A 445 0.70 -7.04 10.67
CA GLU A 445 -0.32 -6.65 11.66
C GLU A 445 -0.29 -5.14 11.94
N ALA A 446 0.89 -4.54 12.05
CA ALA A 446 1.04 -3.09 12.22
C ALA A 446 0.47 -2.32 11.00
N VAL A 447 0.79 -2.77 9.78
CA VAL A 447 0.23 -2.19 8.55
C VAL A 447 -1.30 -2.34 8.50
N ALA A 448 -1.85 -3.47 8.96
CA ALA A 448 -3.31 -3.63 9.05
C ALA A 448 -3.95 -2.59 9.97
N ALA A 449 -3.36 -2.35 11.13
CA ALA A 449 -3.84 -1.35 12.08
C ALA A 449 -3.75 0.08 11.52
N GLU A 450 -2.68 0.42 10.79
CA GLU A 450 -2.54 1.72 10.11
C GLU A 450 -3.61 1.92 9.04
N ILE A 451 -3.96 0.87 8.28
CA ILE A 451 -5.02 0.93 7.28
C ILE A 451 -6.39 1.17 7.92
N ASP A 452 -6.67 0.55 9.07
CA ASP A 452 -7.92 0.79 9.81
C ASP A 452 -7.98 2.22 10.36
N GLN A 453 -6.88 2.74 10.91
CA GLN A 453 -6.78 4.14 11.34
C GLN A 453 -6.99 5.12 10.18
N LEU A 454 -6.42 4.81 9.01
CA LEU A 454 -6.62 5.60 7.80
C LEU A 454 -8.11 5.64 7.40
N GLY A 455 -8.81 4.51 7.50
CA GLY A 455 -10.25 4.43 7.28
C GLY A 455 -11.05 5.35 8.20
N HIS A 456 -10.72 5.39 9.49
CA HIS A 456 -11.33 6.30 10.46
C HIS A 456 -11.05 7.77 10.15
N ALA A 457 -9.79 8.13 9.87
CA ALA A 457 -9.40 9.51 9.56
C ALA A 457 -10.16 10.08 8.35
N PHE A 458 -10.43 9.27 7.33
CA PHE A 458 -11.26 9.70 6.19
C PHE A 458 -12.74 9.83 6.52
N GLY A 459 -13.24 9.10 7.52
CA GLY A 459 -14.58 9.34 8.08
C GLY A 459 -14.68 10.73 8.69
N ASP A 460 -13.71 11.12 9.52
CA ASP A 460 -13.67 12.44 10.15
C ASP A 460 -13.56 13.58 9.13
N VAL A 461 -12.80 13.36 8.04
CA VAL A 461 -12.72 14.34 6.93
C VAL A 461 -14.07 14.53 6.25
N ASP A 462 -14.84 13.45 6.02
CA ASP A 462 -16.17 13.52 5.39
C ASP A 462 -17.13 14.34 6.26
N ASP A 463 -17.09 14.13 7.59
CA ASP A 463 -17.87 14.90 8.56
C ASP A 463 -17.50 16.39 8.56
N GLN A 464 -16.19 16.71 8.55
CA GLN A 464 -15.71 18.09 8.47
C GLN A 464 -16.10 18.78 7.16
N LEU A 465 -16.07 18.06 6.04
CA LEU A 465 -16.55 18.58 4.76
C LEU A 465 -18.06 18.89 4.80
N GLY A 466 -18.85 18.06 5.48
CA GLY A 466 -20.27 18.33 5.73
C GLY A 466 -20.50 19.61 6.54
N VAL A 467 -19.72 19.82 7.61
CA VAL A 467 -19.77 21.05 8.41
C VAL A 467 -19.37 22.27 7.58
N LEU A 468 -18.30 22.18 6.79
CA LEU A 468 -17.83 23.27 5.92
C LEU A 468 -18.88 23.66 4.88
N ARG A 469 -19.58 22.68 4.30
CA ARG A 469 -20.69 22.92 3.37
C ARG A 469 -21.79 23.73 4.04
N GLY A 470 -22.23 23.28 5.22
CA GLY A 470 -23.27 23.98 5.98
C GLY A 470 -22.87 25.40 6.37
N ALA A 471 -21.61 25.61 6.78
CA ALA A 471 -21.08 26.93 7.10
C ALA A 471 -21.03 27.85 5.87
N ALA A 472 -20.63 27.35 4.70
CA ALA A 472 -20.60 28.12 3.46
C ALA A 472 -22.00 28.48 2.95
N ASP A 473 -22.96 27.57 3.06
CA ASP A 473 -24.37 27.82 2.76
C ASP A 473 -24.96 28.89 3.69
N GLY A 474 -24.70 28.78 5.01
CA GLY A 474 -25.14 29.75 6.01
C GLY A 474 -24.53 31.14 5.80
N PHE A 475 -23.22 31.22 5.53
CA PHE A 475 -22.54 32.48 5.24
C PHE A 475 -23.12 33.14 3.98
N SER A 476 -23.28 32.38 2.90
CA SER A 476 -23.80 32.89 1.63
C SER A 476 -25.23 33.42 1.77
N ALA A 477 -26.07 32.73 2.55
CA ALA A 477 -27.43 33.18 2.86
C ALA A 477 -27.47 34.42 3.77
N SER A 478 -26.45 34.64 4.60
CA SER A 478 -26.37 35.83 5.48
C SER A 478 -25.85 37.08 4.78
N VAL A 479 -25.10 36.92 3.68
CA VAL A 479 -24.48 38.01 2.90
C VAL A 479 -25.38 38.46 1.74
N ALA A 480 -26.17 37.53 1.20
CA ALA A 480 -27.31 37.76 0.31
C ALA A 480 -28.37 38.65 0.97
#